data_AF-D2PRM8-F1
#
_entry.id   AF-D2PRM8-F1
#
_cell.length_a   1.000
_cell.length_b   1.000
_cell.length_c   1.000
_cell.angle_alpha   90.00
_cell.angle_beta   90.00
_cell.angle_gamma   90.00
#
_symmetry.space_group_name_H-M   'P 1'
#
loop_
_entity.id
_entity.type
_entity.pdbx_description
1 polymer ?
#
loop_
_entity_poly.entity_id
_entity_poly.type
_entity_poly.pdbx_seq_one_letter_code
_entity_poly.pdbx_strand_id
1 'polypeptide(L)'
;MTRPIPHLLAVLVLSALPVSVAQAATPTPAPSEPSVTRPTPTKPRPTFRYTPPDSEGDRKRAAARAGAYLDTVAAGLGEPGVWIDPAVDRLTASDRARLDAAAKSAAAPLRIAVIPASAINTASAVSSRTRLAWEGEEIADQLYDRVGVEGVYAVLVDARSESAGRGFHAVQRADKGPTYHVGDAVDQAVDCCAPNYTRMLTRFIERAQEVDKPFLVDAAPYAGGAAGLAGLWWGAITLSARRARRAEEKQHLEVSRPLLNEEIIALSQQISALPTTSDPQQAKLSKDVLDTVEKARHRLDKAERDADTEAVATLLGSARYGLRCLDALRAGKPMPEPTAPCFFDPRHGPSTGSAAWTPEGGQQRAVDLCDACAARLAADEQPDIRMVTVGDRARPYWTLGEELASYIDGYWSRGDGQRWWFPDEDARRAGDAMRARWASRRAGARLSRAADNLGTSMNNWSSSHESNGSSDGSGGWGSGSSGRRRSYSSRTRSSGGGSSRRSSRRSGGSRGF
;
A
#
# COMPACT_ATOMS: atom_id res chain seq x y z
N MET A 1 33.79 -16.95 -26.90
CA MET A 1 35.15 -17.24 -26.39
C MET A 1 35.11 -17.12 -24.86
N THR A 2 34.48 -18.07 -24.16
CA THR A 2 35.09 -19.25 -23.50
C THR A 2 36.17 -18.89 -22.47
N ARG A 3 35.78 -18.85 -21.19
CA ARG A 3 36.67 -18.99 -20.03
C ARG A 3 36.60 -20.45 -19.51
N PRO A 4 37.70 -21.02 -18.99
CA PRO A 4 37.84 -22.46 -18.77
C PRO A 4 37.55 -22.91 -17.33
N ILE A 5 37.19 -24.20 -17.24
CA ILE A 5 37.01 -25.05 -16.05
C ILE A 5 38.34 -25.80 -15.76
N PRO A 6 38.62 -26.15 -14.49
CA PRO A 6 39.01 -27.54 -14.16
C PRO A 6 38.20 -28.06 -12.94
N HIS A 7 37.60 -29.27 -13.00
CA HIS A 7 38.13 -30.58 -12.55
C HIS A 7 38.64 -30.61 -11.10
N LEU A 8 38.46 -31.61 -10.23
CA LEU A 8 37.71 -32.87 -10.12
C LEU A 8 38.14 -33.43 -8.74
N LEU A 9 37.26 -33.91 -7.85
CA LEU A 9 37.58 -35.02 -6.93
C LEU A 9 36.34 -35.56 -6.23
N ALA A 10 36.06 -36.82 -6.52
CA ALA A 10 35.01 -37.65 -5.96
C ALA A 10 35.55 -38.42 -4.75
N VAL A 11 34.72 -38.60 -3.71
CA VAL A 11 34.93 -39.60 -2.66
C VAL A 11 33.62 -40.36 -2.44
N LEU A 12 33.73 -41.67 -2.68
CA LEU A 12 32.76 -42.74 -2.45
C LEU A 12 32.76 -43.13 -0.97
N VAL A 13 31.59 -43.29 -0.34
CA VAL A 13 31.45 -44.13 0.86
C VAL A 13 30.20 -44.99 0.72
N LEU A 14 30.45 -46.29 0.78
CA LEU A 14 29.55 -47.44 0.68
C LEU A 14 29.33 -47.97 2.10
N SER A 15 28.10 -48.28 2.53
CA SER A 15 27.89 -49.14 3.70
C SER A 15 26.52 -49.81 3.67
N ALA A 16 26.56 -51.12 3.89
CA ALA A 16 25.57 -52.12 3.57
C ALA A 16 24.58 -52.42 4.70
N LEU A 17 23.41 -52.94 4.29
CA LEU A 17 22.40 -53.61 5.12
C LEU A 17 22.81 -55.08 5.38
N PRO A 18 22.29 -55.70 6.45
CA PRO A 18 22.01 -57.14 6.38
C PRO A 18 20.55 -57.49 6.71
N VAL A 19 20.08 -58.45 5.92
CA VAL A 19 18.84 -59.22 6.02
C VAL A 19 19.06 -60.37 7.01
N SER A 20 18.09 -60.68 7.87
CA SER A 20 18.07 -61.93 8.65
C SER A 20 16.98 -62.86 8.13
N VAL A 21 17.43 -64.07 7.81
CA VAL A 21 16.71 -65.19 7.22
C VAL A 21 16.18 -66.12 8.33
N ALA A 22 15.00 -66.68 8.10
CA ALA A 22 14.38 -67.72 8.91
C ALA A 22 15.05 -69.09 8.69
N GLN A 23 15.17 -69.90 9.75
CA GLN A 23 15.44 -71.33 9.64
C GLN A 23 14.73 -72.11 10.75
N ALA A 24 14.09 -73.20 10.33
CA ALA A 24 13.33 -74.15 11.14
C ALA A 24 14.17 -75.40 11.45
N ALA A 25 13.90 -76.07 12.58
CA ALA A 25 13.80 -77.54 12.74
C ALA A 25 13.73 -77.98 14.24
N THR A 26 12.54 -78.45 14.65
CA THR A 26 12.17 -79.74 15.34
C THR A 26 13.19 -80.55 16.20
N PRO A 27 12.77 -81.61 16.95
CA PRO A 27 11.64 -81.79 17.89
C PRO A 27 12.05 -82.62 19.15
N THR A 28 11.22 -82.69 20.22
CA THR A 28 11.28 -83.79 21.25
C THR A 28 9.96 -83.83 22.05
N PRO A 29 9.61 -84.92 22.77
CA PRO A 29 8.48 -85.79 22.45
C PRO A 29 7.33 -85.72 23.47
N ALA A 30 6.18 -86.28 23.07
CA ALA A 30 4.99 -86.44 23.89
C ALA A 30 5.11 -87.59 24.91
N PRO A 31 4.35 -87.52 26.02
CA PRO A 31 3.82 -88.70 26.68
C PRO A 31 2.27 -88.73 26.70
N SER A 32 1.75 -89.83 26.13
CA SER A 32 0.61 -90.66 26.57
C SER A 32 -0.69 -90.03 27.10
N GLU A 33 -1.77 -90.24 26.33
CA GLU A 33 -3.16 -90.27 26.80
C GLU A 33 -3.42 -91.38 27.83
N PRO A 34 -4.43 -91.19 28.69
CA PRO A 34 -5.36 -92.29 28.96
C PRO A 34 -6.80 -91.96 28.57
N SER A 35 -7.40 -92.96 27.93
CA SER A 35 -8.77 -93.12 27.47
C SER A 35 -9.84 -92.83 28.53
N VAL A 36 -10.80 -91.93 28.25
CA VAL A 36 -12.10 -91.89 28.94
C VAL A 36 -13.25 -91.59 27.95
N THR A 37 -13.93 -92.67 27.59
CA THR A 37 -15.39 -92.86 27.45
C THR A 37 -16.26 -91.73 26.86
N ARG A 38 -16.76 -91.98 25.65
CA ARG A 38 -17.87 -91.27 24.97
C ARG A 38 -19.22 -91.53 25.67
N PRO A 39 -20.02 -90.49 26.01
CA PRO A 39 -21.46 -90.61 26.17
C PRO A 39 -22.22 -90.23 24.88
N THR A 40 -23.32 -90.93 24.65
CA THR A 40 -24.28 -90.88 23.52
C THR A 40 -25.08 -89.55 23.49
N PRO A 41 -25.68 -89.14 22.35
CA PRO A 41 -26.05 -87.75 22.07
C PRO A 41 -27.35 -87.33 22.77
N THR A 42 -27.34 -86.13 23.37
CA THR A 42 -28.55 -85.42 23.83
C THR A 42 -29.00 -84.40 22.78
N LYS A 43 -30.33 -84.25 22.65
CA LYS A 43 -31.08 -83.49 21.63
C LYS A 43 -30.45 -82.14 21.19
N PRO A 44 -30.60 -81.73 19.91
CA PRO A 44 -30.09 -80.46 19.43
C PRO A 44 -30.79 -79.29 20.14
N ARG A 45 -30.00 -78.38 20.72
CA ARG A 45 -30.45 -77.06 21.16
C ARG A 45 -30.86 -76.25 19.91
N PRO A 46 -31.96 -75.48 19.95
CA PRO A 46 -32.33 -74.62 18.84
C PRO A 46 -31.21 -73.60 18.59
N THR A 47 -30.66 -73.60 17.38
CA THR A 47 -29.73 -72.57 16.91
C THR A 47 -30.55 -71.32 16.58
N PHE A 48 -30.53 -70.33 17.47
CA PHE A 48 -30.99 -68.99 17.11
C PHE A 48 -30.04 -68.45 16.03
N ARG A 49 -30.50 -68.39 14.78
CA ARG A 49 -29.81 -67.64 13.72
C ARG A 49 -29.91 -66.15 14.05
N TYR A 50 -28.79 -65.54 14.42
CA TYR A 50 -28.69 -64.09 14.52
C TYR A 50 -28.73 -63.51 13.09
N THR A 51 -29.84 -62.86 12.75
CA THR A 51 -29.90 -61.99 11.56
C THR A 51 -29.29 -60.64 11.93
N PRO A 52 -28.20 -60.19 11.27
CA PRO A 52 -27.65 -58.88 11.54
C PRO A 52 -28.70 -57.78 11.28
N PRO A 53 -28.81 -56.75 12.14
CA PRO A 53 -29.77 -55.67 11.94
C PRO A 53 -29.48 -54.92 10.63
N ASP A 54 -30.53 -54.71 9.82
CA ASP A 54 -30.51 -53.90 8.58
C ASP A 54 -30.40 -52.40 8.92
N SER A 55 -29.22 -52.01 9.38
CA SER A 55 -28.91 -50.65 9.80
C SER A 55 -29.01 -49.64 8.64
N GLU A 56 -28.94 -50.08 7.39
CA GLU A 56 -29.08 -49.20 6.22
C GLU A 56 -30.54 -48.95 5.85
N GLY A 57 -31.37 -50.00 5.82
CA GLY A 57 -32.81 -49.85 5.63
C GLY A 57 -33.47 -49.08 6.77
N ASP A 58 -33.04 -49.30 8.02
CA ASP A 58 -33.51 -48.51 9.18
C ASP A 58 -33.20 -47.03 9.04
N ARG A 59 -31.98 -46.70 8.58
CA ARG A 59 -31.58 -45.32 8.30
C ARG A 59 -32.42 -44.70 7.19
N LYS A 60 -32.64 -45.41 6.09
CA LYS A 60 -33.47 -44.92 4.97
C LYS A 60 -34.91 -44.65 5.41
N ARG A 61 -35.49 -45.54 6.23
CA ARG A 61 -36.82 -45.36 6.83
C ARG A 61 -36.85 -44.18 7.80
N ALA A 62 -35.80 -43.97 8.59
CA ALA A 62 -35.71 -42.81 9.49
C ALA A 62 -35.57 -41.48 8.74
N ALA A 63 -34.76 -41.43 7.67
CA ALA A 63 -34.65 -40.27 6.81
C ALA A 63 -35.98 -39.94 6.10
N ALA A 64 -36.72 -40.96 5.64
CA ALA A 64 -38.05 -40.76 5.05
C ALA A 64 -39.05 -40.16 6.07
N ARG A 65 -39.02 -40.63 7.33
CA ARG A 65 -39.84 -40.06 8.42
C ARG A 65 -39.46 -38.60 8.73
N ALA A 66 -38.16 -38.29 8.78
CA ALA A 66 -37.68 -36.92 8.94
C ALA A 66 -38.12 -36.02 7.79
N GLY A 67 -38.17 -36.55 6.56
CA GLY A 67 -38.73 -35.88 5.37
C GLY A 67 -40.20 -35.52 5.53
N ALA A 68 -41.04 -36.51 5.84
CA ALA A 68 -42.47 -36.30 6.05
C ALA A 68 -42.77 -35.34 7.22
N TYR A 69 -41.94 -35.38 8.26
CA TYR A 69 -42.02 -34.41 9.36
C TYR A 69 -41.73 -32.99 8.86
N LEU A 70 -40.63 -32.78 8.12
CA LEU A 70 -40.29 -31.45 7.61
C LEU A 70 -41.31 -30.93 6.57
N ASP A 71 -42.00 -31.82 5.84
CA ASP A 71 -43.14 -31.45 4.98
C ASP A 71 -44.30 -30.85 5.82
N THR A 72 -44.53 -31.39 7.02
CA THR A 72 -45.53 -30.87 7.96
C THR A 72 -45.12 -29.50 8.52
N VAL A 73 -43.83 -29.32 8.86
CA VAL A 73 -43.28 -28.03 9.28
C VAL A 73 -43.42 -26.99 8.17
N ALA A 74 -43.09 -27.36 6.94
CA ALA A 74 -43.17 -26.49 5.78
C ALA A 74 -44.61 -26.04 5.49
N ALA A 75 -45.59 -26.95 5.61
CA ALA A 75 -47.01 -26.59 5.46
C ALA A 75 -47.46 -25.51 6.46
N GLY A 76 -46.89 -25.50 7.67
CA GLY A 76 -47.12 -24.46 8.67
C GLY A 76 -46.39 -23.13 8.45
N LEU A 77 -45.45 -23.07 7.49
CA LEU A 77 -44.61 -21.91 7.18
C LEU A 77 -44.80 -21.39 5.74
N GLY A 78 -45.98 -21.63 5.14
CA GLY A 78 -46.34 -21.02 3.86
C GLY A 78 -46.24 -19.48 3.91
N GLU A 79 -46.77 -18.89 4.98
CA GLU A 79 -46.64 -17.48 5.30
C GLU A 79 -45.46 -17.20 6.26
N PRO A 80 -44.89 -15.98 6.27
CA PRO A 80 -43.94 -15.56 7.30
C PRO A 80 -44.52 -15.75 8.71
N GLY A 81 -43.68 -16.16 9.65
CA GLY A 81 -44.09 -16.47 11.01
C GLY A 81 -43.18 -17.48 11.70
N VAL A 82 -43.62 -17.94 12.86
CA VAL A 82 -42.89 -18.91 13.69
C VAL A 82 -43.74 -20.17 13.89
N TRP A 83 -43.20 -21.31 13.48
CA TRP A 83 -43.77 -22.63 13.72
C TRP A 83 -43.00 -23.34 14.84
N ILE A 84 -43.71 -23.89 15.82
CA ILE A 84 -43.10 -24.52 17.00
C ILE A 84 -43.76 -25.87 17.21
N ASP A 85 -42.93 -26.92 17.25
CA ASP A 85 -43.43 -28.27 17.51
C ASP A 85 -44.01 -28.39 18.94
N PRO A 86 -45.17 -29.03 19.13
CA PRO A 86 -45.78 -29.23 20.44
C PRO A 86 -44.89 -29.96 21.46
N ALA A 87 -43.94 -30.80 21.02
CA ALA A 87 -43.00 -31.50 21.88
C ALA A 87 -41.91 -30.59 22.46
N VAL A 88 -41.78 -29.34 21.98
CA VAL A 88 -40.87 -28.34 22.55
C VAL A 88 -41.60 -27.53 23.64
N ASP A 89 -41.37 -27.89 24.89
CA ASP A 89 -42.02 -27.31 26.08
C ASP A 89 -41.32 -26.08 26.68
N ARG A 90 -40.18 -25.68 26.11
CA ARG A 90 -39.32 -24.57 26.59
C ARG A 90 -39.86 -23.16 26.32
N LEU A 91 -40.99 -23.03 25.62
CA LEU A 91 -41.58 -21.74 25.22
C LEU A 91 -43.03 -21.63 25.71
N THR A 92 -43.35 -20.54 26.42
CA THR A 92 -44.71 -20.28 26.90
C THR A 92 -45.65 -19.89 25.75
N ALA A 93 -46.95 -20.12 25.88
CA ALA A 93 -47.93 -19.74 24.84
C ALA A 93 -47.86 -18.24 24.48
N SER A 94 -47.60 -17.37 25.47
CA SER A 94 -47.37 -15.95 25.25
C SER A 94 -46.09 -15.64 24.47
N ASP A 95 -45.00 -16.38 24.69
CA ASP A 95 -43.77 -16.22 23.90
C ASP A 95 -43.98 -16.62 22.45
N ARG A 96 -44.69 -17.73 22.22
CA ARG A 96 -45.01 -18.21 20.88
C ARG A 96 -45.79 -17.15 20.08
N ALA A 97 -46.82 -16.57 20.69
CA ALA A 97 -47.63 -15.53 20.05
C ALA A 97 -46.83 -14.25 19.77
N ARG A 98 -45.96 -13.83 20.70
CA ARG A 98 -45.10 -12.65 20.52
C ARG A 98 -44.07 -12.83 19.41
N LEU A 99 -43.41 -13.98 19.38
CA LEU A 99 -42.40 -14.31 18.38
C LEU A 99 -43.01 -14.42 16.98
N ASP A 100 -44.18 -15.05 16.87
CA ASP A 100 -44.92 -15.14 15.60
C ASP A 100 -45.34 -13.77 15.09
N ALA A 101 -45.89 -12.91 15.96
CA ALA A 101 -46.23 -11.54 15.61
C ALA A 101 -44.99 -10.72 15.18
N ALA A 102 -43.88 -10.85 15.90
CA ALA A 102 -42.63 -10.17 15.57
C ALA A 102 -42.10 -10.60 14.19
N ALA A 103 -42.06 -11.91 13.91
CA ALA A 103 -41.63 -12.45 12.62
C ALA A 103 -42.54 -12.02 11.46
N LYS A 104 -43.86 -11.97 11.68
CA LYS A 104 -44.84 -11.48 10.68
C LYS A 104 -44.70 -9.99 10.37
N SER A 105 -44.31 -9.20 11.37
CA SER A 105 -44.13 -7.74 11.24
C SER A 105 -42.74 -7.33 10.71
N ALA A 106 -41.81 -8.28 10.59
CA ALA A 106 -40.44 -7.99 10.19
C ALA A 106 -40.34 -7.51 8.74
N ALA A 107 -39.36 -6.64 8.47
CA ALA A 107 -39.11 -6.15 7.10
C ALA A 107 -38.63 -7.27 6.15
N ALA A 108 -37.98 -8.30 6.70
CA ALA A 108 -37.63 -9.51 5.98
C ALA A 108 -38.77 -10.55 6.10
N PRO A 109 -39.09 -11.33 5.04
CA PRO A 109 -40.04 -12.43 5.13
C PRO A 109 -39.41 -13.61 5.90
N LEU A 110 -39.52 -13.58 7.24
CA LEU A 110 -38.95 -14.55 8.16
C LEU A 110 -39.86 -15.77 8.34
N ARG A 111 -39.30 -16.97 8.16
CA ARG A 111 -39.97 -18.26 8.40
C ARG A 111 -39.11 -19.09 9.35
N ILE A 112 -39.54 -19.21 10.59
CA ILE A 112 -38.74 -19.78 11.66
C ILE A 112 -39.41 -21.07 12.16
N ALA A 113 -38.69 -22.18 12.18
CA ALA A 113 -39.14 -23.43 12.76
C ALA A 113 -38.37 -23.73 14.07
N VAL A 114 -39.09 -24.17 15.11
CA VAL A 114 -38.50 -24.73 16.32
C VAL A 114 -38.91 -26.19 16.42
N ILE A 115 -37.93 -27.09 16.28
CA ILE A 115 -38.18 -28.54 16.13
C ILE A 115 -37.37 -29.33 17.16
N PRO A 116 -37.85 -30.47 17.68
CA PRO A 116 -37.06 -31.33 18.52
C PRO A 116 -36.08 -32.15 17.66
N ALA A 117 -34.84 -32.33 18.13
CA ALA A 117 -33.84 -33.16 17.44
C ALA A 117 -34.32 -34.60 17.22
N SER A 118 -35.22 -35.11 18.07
CA SER A 118 -35.81 -36.44 17.95
C SER A 118 -36.64 -36.64 16.68
N ALA A 119 -37.28 -35.59 16.15
CA ALA A 119 -38.12 -35.66 14.95
C ALA A 119 -37.31 -35.89 13.67
N ILE A 120 -36.03 -35.50 13.68
CA ILE A 120 -35.11 -35.60 12.54
C ILE A 120 -33.92 -36.54 12.81
N ASN A 121 -33.97 -37.31 13.90
CA ASN A 121 -32.90 -38.24 14.24
C ASN A 121 -32.98 -39.50 13.37
N THR A 122 -31.89 -39.79 12.67
CA THR A 122 -31.72 -40.96 11.79
C THR A 122 -30.84 -42.05 12.40
N ALA A 123 -30.37 -41.85 13.63
CA ALA A 123 -29.63 -42.89 14.34
C ALA A 123 -30.50 -44.15 14.51
N SER A 124 -29.90 -45.31 14.28
CA SER A 124 -30.54 -46.60 14.60
C SER A 124 -30.72 -46.73 16.11
N ALA A 125 -31.73 -47.47 16.56
CA ALA A 125 -32.04 -47.68 17.98
C ALA A 125 -30.88 -48.27 18.81
N VAL A 126 -29.87 -48.84 18.13
CA VAL A 126 -28.66 -49.45 18.73
C VAL A 126 -27.51 -48.44 18.89
N SER A 127 -27.60 -47.24 18.30
CA SER A 127 -26.56 -46.21 18.36
C SER A 127 -26.83 -45.18 19.47
N SER A 128 -25.84 -44.95 20.32
CA SER A 128 -25.88 -43.89 21.34
C SER A 128 -25.53 -42.49 20.80
N ARG A 129 -25.01 -42.40 19.56
CA ARG A 129 -24.71 -41.11 18.90
C ARG A 129 -25.92 -40.63 18.12
N THR A 130 -26.31 -39.37 18.35
CA THR A 130 -27.29 -38.66 17.52
C THR A 130 -26.75 -38.48 16.11
N ARG A 131 -27.60 -38.69 15.10
CA ARG A 131 -27.30 -38.34 13.72
C ARG A 131 -28.54 -37.68 13.12
N LEU A 132 -28.47 -36.39 12.85
CA LEU A 132 -29.61 -35.68 12.25
C LEU A 132 -29.69 -36.00 10.76
N ALA A 133 -30.90 -35.91 10.19
CA ALA A 133 -31.12 -36.09 8.76
C ALA A 133 -30.44 -34.98 7.93
N TRP A 134 -30.37 -33.77 8.49
CA TRP A 134 -29.71 -32.60 7.93
C TRP A 134 -29.02 -31.83 9.06
N GLU A 135 -27.85 -31.28 8.78
CA GLU A 135 -27.03 -30.54 9.75
C GLU A 135 -26.63 -29.17 9.17
N GLY A 136 -26.35 -28.21 10.06
CA GLY A 136 -25.95 -26.87 9.65
C GLY A 136 -27.04 -26.17 8.85
N GLU A 137 -26.65 -25.34 7.89
CA GLU A 137 -27.60 -24.59 7.04
C GLU A 137 -28.48 -25.47 6.15
N GLU A 138 -28.11 -26.74 5.94
CA GLU A 138 -28.85 -27.66 5.06
C GLU A 138 -30.28 -27.85 5.55
N ILE A 139 -30.52 -27.87 6.87
CA ILE A 139 -31.89 -28.03 7.39
C ILE A 139 -32.80 -26.85 7.05
N ALA A 140 -32.25 -25.63 7.01
CA ALA A 140 -33.00 -24.44 6.63
C ALA A 140 -33.22 -24.39 5.10
N ASP A 141 -32.25 -24.90 4.32
CA ASP A 141 -32.41 -25.08 2.87
C ASP A 141 -33.49 -26.12 2.53
N GLN A 142 -33.56 -27.22 3.28
CA GLN A 142 -34.58 -28.25 3.11
C GLN A 142 -35.99 -27.73 3.45
N LEU A 143 -36.08 -26.78 4.37
CA LEU A 143 -37.33 -26.08 4.67
C LEU A 143 -37.72 -25.14 3.53
N TYR A 144 -36.78 -24.35 3.00
CA TYR A 144 -37.01 -23.53 1.81
C TYR A 144 -37.47 -24.38 0.61
N ASP A 145 -36.82 -25.51 0.36
CA ASP A 145 -37.12 -26.38 -0.77
C ASP A 145 -38.54 -26.93 -0.75
N ARG A 146 -39.15 -27.05 0.44
CA ARG A 146 -40.53 -27.52 0.63
C ARG A 146 -41.55 -26.39 0.57
N VAL A 147 -41.22 -25.22 1.13
CA VAL A 147 -42.13 -24.05 1.11
C VAL A 147 -42.14 -23.40 -0.28
N GLY A 148 -40.98 -23.32 -0.95
CA GLY A 148 -40.88 -22.90 -2.35
C GLY A 148 -41.02 -21.40 -2.62
N VAL A 149 -40.92 -20.54 -1.60
CA VAL A 149 -41.06 -19.08 -1.73
C VAL A 149 -39.81 -18.35 -1.23
N GLU A 150 -39.54 -17.15 -1.73
CA GLU A 150 -38.36 -16.39 -1.30
C GLU A 150 -38.48 -15.93 0.15
N GLY A 151 -37.36 -15.96 0.87
CA GLY A 151 -37.26 -15.36 2.19
C GLY A 151 -36.12 -15.88 3.06
N VAL A 152 -36.20 -15.56 4.35
CA VAL A 152 -35.26 -16.01 5.36
C VAL A 152 -35.87 -17.20 6.09
N TYR A 153 -35.17 -18.32 6.07
CA TYR A 153 -35.56 -19.57 6.71
C TYR A 153 -34.63 -19.82 7.88
N ALA A 154 -35.18 -20.04 9.07
CA ALA A 154 -34.41 -20.37 10.25
C ALA A 154 -34.98 -21.60 10.93
N VAL A 155 -34.11 -22.44 11.48
CA VAL A 155 -34.47 -23.66 12.20
C VAL A 155 -33.67 -23.69 13.50
N LEU A 156 -34.39 -23.67 14.63
CA LEU A 156 -33.84 -23.93 15.95
C LEU A 156 -34.12 -25.40 16.29
N VAL A 157 -33.06 -26.17 16.46
CA VAL A 157 -33.14 -27.58 16.85
C VAL A 157 -33.03 -27.68 18.37
N ASP A 158 -34.11 -28.12 19.01
CA ASP A 158 -34.15 -28.35 20.46
C ASP A 158 -33.53 -29.71 20.81
N ALA A 159 -32.49 -29.66 21.65
CA ALA A 159 -31.86 -30.85 22.22
C ALA A 159 -31.20 -30.54 23.58
N ARG A 160 -30.68 -31.60 24.22
CA ARG A 160 -30.00 -31.51 25.52
C ARG A 160 -28.62 -30.82 25.47
N SER A 161 -27.94 -30.86 24.33
CA SER A 161 -26.60 -30.29 24.12
C SER A 161 -26.32 -30.09 22.64
N GLU A 162 -25.29 -29.31 22.30
CA GLU A 162 -24.74 -29.20 20.95
C GLU A 162 -24.42 -30.59 20.35
N SER A 163 -23.74 -31.44 21.11
CA SER A 163 -23.41 -32.82 20.71
C SER A 163 -24.63 -33.72 20.50
N ALA A 164 -25.80 -33.35 21.03
CA ALA A 164 -27.07 -34.01 20.79
C ALA A 164 -27.85 -33.39 19.62
N GLY A 165 -27.27 -32.42 18.91
CA GLY A 165 -27.85 -31.76 17.75
C GLY A 165 -28.50 -30.40 18.05
N ARG A 166 -28.28 -29.81 19.24
CA ARG A 166 -28.82 -28.46 19.51
C ARG A 166 -28.06 -27.42 18.70
N GLY A 167 -28.81 -26.60 17.97
CA GLY A 167 -28.23 -25.55 17.15
C GLY A 167 -29.27 -24.63 16.55
N PHE A 168 -28.78 -23.53 15.99
CA PHE A 168 -29.59 -22.56 15.26
C PHE A 168 -29.00 -22.34 13.88
N HIS A 169 -29.85 -22.49 12.86
CA HIS A 169 -29.44 -22.57 11.46
C HIS A 169 -30.35 -21.70 10.61
N ALA A 170 -29.80 -20.80 9.80
CA ALA A 170 -30.62 -19.94 8.97
C ALA A 170 -29.99 -19.64 7.61
N VAL A 171 -30.85 -19.41 6.62
CA VAL A 171 -30.48 -19.10 5.23
C VAL A 171 -31.42 -18.06 4.64
N GLN A 172 -30.91 -17.21 3.77
CA GLN A 172 -31.69 -16.34 2.90
C GLN A 172 -31.66 -16.88 1.46
N ARG A 173 -32.85 -17.05 0.89
CA ARG A 173 -33.09 -17.46 -0.49
C ARG A 173 -33.94 -16.42 -1.20
N ALA A 174 -33.34 -15.73 -2.18
CA ALA A 174 -34.03 -14.71 -2.97
C ALA A 174 -33.29 -14.42 -4.28
N ASP A 175 -34.02 -14.24 -5.38
CA ASP A 175 -33.48 -13.80 -6.66
C ASP A 175 -33.36 -12.29 -6.73
N LYS A 176 -34.29 -11.56 -6.12
CA LYS A 176 -34.34 -10.09 -6.11
C LYS A 176 -34.45 -9.57 -4.67
N GLY A 177 -34.20 -8.27 -4.50
CA GLY A 177 -34.32 -7.60 -3.19
C GLY A 177 -33.00 -7.51 -2.41
N PRO A 178 -33.07 -6.99 -1.17
CA PRO A 178 -31.91 -6.77 -0.32
C PRO A 178 -31.33 -8.07 0.22
N THR A 179 -30.03 -8.09 0.49
CA THR A 179 -29.40 -9.12 1.33
C THR A 179 -29.55 -8.69 2.78
N TYR A 180 -29.90 -9.62 3.67
CA TYR A 180 -30.02 -9.36 5.11
C TYR A 180 -28.88 -10.01 5.89
N HIS A 181 -28.64 -9.53 7.11
CA HIS A 181 -27.61 -10.05 8.02
C HIS A 181 -28.00 -11.38 8.68
N VAL A 182 -28.40 -12.39 7.90
CA VAL A 182 -28.88 -13.69 8.44
C VAL A 182 -27.81 -14.47 9.18
N GLY A 183 -26.58 -14.54 8.65
CA GLY A 183 -25.49 -15.24 9.33
C GLY A 183 -25.10 -14.60 10.66
N ASP A 184 -24.87 -13.28 10.64
CA ASP A 184 -24.56 -12.49 11.85
C ASP A 184 -25.73 -12.49 12.84
N ALA A 185 -26.99 -12.55 12.37
CA ALA A 185 -28.15 -12.71 13.25
C ALA A 185 -28.14 -14.06 14.00
N VAL A 186 -27.71 -15.16 13.35
CA VAL A 186 -27.53 -16.46 14.01
C VAL A 186 -26.45 -16.37 15.08
N ASP A 187 -25.30 -15.78 14.75
CA ASP A 187 -24.18 -15.63 15.67
C ASP A 187 -24.57 -14.80 16.90
N GLN A 188 -25.14 -13.60 16.68
CA GLN A 188 -25.55 -12.72 17.77
C GLN A 188 -26.66 -13.33 18.63
N ALA A 189 -27.61 -14.04 18.02
CA ALA A 189 -28.67 -14.73 18.77
C ALA A 189 -28.08 -15.78 19.72
N VAL A 190 -27.11 -16.56 19.25
CA VAL A 190 -26.44 -17.57 20.08
C VAL A 190 -25.56 -16.90 21.14
N ASP A 191 -24.70 -15.96 20.77
CA ASP A 191 -23.75 -15.29 21.68
C ASP A 191 -24.44 -14.54 22.81
N CYS A 192 -25.53 -13.83 22.51
CA CYS A 192 -26.19 -13.01 23.52
C CYS A 192 -26.99 -13.85 24.51
N CYS A 193 -27.56 -14.96 24.04
CA CYS A 193 -28.83 -15.40 24.59
C CYS A 193 -28.99 -16.91 24.72
N ALA A 194 -28.08 -17.75 24.21
CA ALA A 194 -28.17 -19.18 24.39
C ALA A 194 -28.09 -19.58 25.89
N PRO A 195 -28.92 -20.54 26.37
CA PRO A 195 -29.93 -21.33 25.65
C PRO A 195 -31.38 -20.77 25.76
N ASN A 196 -31.57 -19.47 26.04
CA ASN A 196 -32.89 -18.86 26.16
C ASN A 196 -33.55 -18.62 24.78
N TYR A 197 -34.43 -19.52 24.36
CA TYR A 197 -35.02 -19.50 23.01
C TYR A 197 -35.81 -18.22 22.70
N THR A 198 -36.55 -17.69 23.67
CA THR A 198 -37.29 -16.43 23.47
C THR A 198 -36.34 -15.28 23.12
N ARG A 199 -35.26 -15.11 23.89
CA ARG A 199 -34.27 -14.05 23.65
C ARG A 199 -33.47 -14.28 22.37
N MET A 200 -33.07 -15.53 22.10
CA MET A 200 -32.37 -15.88 20.86
C MET A 200 -33.20 -15.53 19.62
N LEU A 201 -34.45 -16.00 19.58
CA LEU A 201 -35.33 -15.76 18.43
C LEU A 201 -35.68 -14.27 18.29
N THR A 202 -35.86 -13.54 19.39
CA THR A 202 -36.06 -12.09 19.37
C THR A 202 -34.84 -11.39 18.75
N ARG A 203 -33.63 -11.71 19.22
CA ARG A 203 -32.39 -11.10 18.71
C ARG A 203 -32.16 -11.44 17.23
N PHE A 204 -32.47 -12.66 16.84
CA PHE A 204 -32.40 -13.08 15.45
C PHE A 204 -33.34 -12.25 14.57
N ILE A 205 -34.62 -12.12 14.96
CA ILE A 205 -35.60 -11.33 14.20
C ILE A 205 -35.14 -9.87 14.05
N GLU A 206 -34.65 -9.26 15.14
CA GLU A 206 -34.11 -7.89 15.13
C GLU A 206 -33.01 -7.71 14.09
N ARG A 207 -32.03 -8.63 14.06
CA ARG A 207 -30.84 -8.49 13.21
C ARG A 207 -31.07 -9.00 11.78
N ALA A 208 -31.85 -10.08 11.60
CA ALA A 208 -32.09 -10.72 10.31
C ALA A 208 -32.99 -9.91 9.36
N GLN A 209 -33.56 -8.80 9.82
CA GLN A 209 -34.32 -7.84 8.99
C GLN A 209 -33.50 -6.60 8.60
N GLU A 210 -32.30 -6.42 9.15
CA GLU A 210 -31.42 -5.32 8.77
C GLU A 210 -30.73 -5.63 7.44
N VAL A 211 -30.81 -4.67 6.50
CA VAL A 211 -30.23 -4.80 5.16
C VAL A 211 -28.71 -4.69 5.25
N ASP A 212 -28.03 -5.72 4.75
CA ASP A 212 -26.58 -5.76 4.59
C ASP A 212 -26.14 -4.89 3.42
N LYS A 213 -25.65 -3.69 3.73
CA LYS A 213 -25.16 -2.72 2.74
C LYS A 213 -23.63 -2.77 2.70
N PRO A 214 -23.00 -2.74 1.50
CA PRO A 214 -21.54 -2.65 1.40
C PRO A 214 -21.05 -1.33 2.02
N PHE A 215 -20.06 -1.40 2.91
CA PHE A 215 -19.44 -0.24 3.57
C PHE A 215 -19.07 0.91 2.62
N LEU A 216 -18.70 0.61 1.37
CA LEU A 216 -18.34 1.62 0.38
C LEU A 216 -19.50 2.57 0.04
N VAL A 217 -20.76 2.13 0.15
CA VAL A 217 -21.92 2.98 -0.15
C VAL A 217 -22.04 4.11 0.87
N ASP A 218 -21.74 3.84 2.14
CA ASP A 218 -21.78 4.85 3.21
C ASP A 218 -20.53 5.73 3.22
N ALA A 219 -19.37 5.19 2.81
CA ALA A 219 -18.10 5.92 2.80
C ALA A 219 -17.86 6.78 1.54
N ALA A 220 -18.50 6.45 0.42
CA ALA A 220 -18.32 7.14 -0.87
C ALA A 220 -18.48 8.68 -0.82
N PRO A 221 -19.52 9.27 -0.19
CA PRO A 221 -19.67 10.73 -0.15
C PRO A 221 -18.53 11.41 0.63
N TYR A 222 -18.07 10.79 1.71
CA TYR A 222 -16.96 11.30 2.51
C TYR A 222 -15.63 11.23 1.75
N ALA A 223 -15.39 10.13 1.02
CA ALA A 223 -14.20 9.97 0.18
C ALA A 223 -14.16 11.02 -0.94
N GLY A 224 -15.29 11.29 -1.60
CA GLY A 224 -15.41 12.34 -2.61
C GLY A 224 -15.13 13.75 -2.06
N GLY A 225 -15.71 14.07 -0.89
CA GLY A 225 -15.47 15.35 -0.22
C GLY A 225 -14.00 15.55 0.18
N ALA A 226 -13.37 14.53 0.77
CA ALA A 226 -11.96 14.57 1.16
C ALA A 226 -11.02 14.75 -0.05
N ALA A 227 -11.28 14.03 -1.14
CA ALA A 227 -10.49 14.16 -2.37
C ALA A 227 -10.61 15.57 -2.98
N GLY A 228 -11.82 16.15 -2.98
CA GLY A 228 -12.06 17.51 -3.45
C GLY A 228 -11.29 18.57 -2.65
N LEU A 229 -11.33 18.48 -1.32
CA LEU A 229 -10.59 19.38 -0.43
C LEU A 229 -9.07 19.23 -0.60
N ALA A 230 -8.56 18.00 -0.73
CA ALA A 230 -7.15 17.75 -0.99
C ALA A 230 -6.69 18.36 -2.33
N GLY A 231 -7.51 18.24 -3.38
CA GLY A 231 -7.26 18.86 -4.68
C GLY A 231 -7.22 20.39 -4.61
N LEU A 232 -8.18 21.01 -3.92
CA LEU A 232 -8.22 22.47 -3.71
C LEU A 232 -7.02 22.97 -2.91
N TRP A 233 -6.67 22.28 -1.81
CA TRP A 233 -5.50 22.58 -1.00
C TRP A 233 -4.20 22.50 -1.82
N TRP A 234 -4.05 21.44 -2.60
CA TRP A 234 -2.90 21.27 -3.49
C TRP A 234 -2.81 22.38 -4.53
N GLY A 235 -3.93 22.73 -5.17
CA GLY A 235 -4.03 23.84 -6.12
C GLY A 235 -3.64 25.19 -5.49
N ALA A 236 -4.18 25.51 -4.32
CA ALA A 236 -3.88 26.76 -3.61
C ALA A 236 -2.39 26.87 -3.22
N ILE A 237 -1.79 25.79 -2.74
CA ILE A 237 -0.37 25.79 -2.37
C ILE A 237 0.53 25.90 -3.60
N THR A 238 0.25 25.15 -4.67
CA THR A 238 1.06 25.23 -5.88
C THR A 238 1.01 26.62 -6.51
N LEU A 239 -0.16 27.27 -6.54
CA LEU A 239 -0.31 28.64 -7.02
C LEU A 239 0.40 29.67 -6.14
N SER A 240 0.24 29.58 -4.81
CA SER A 240 0.92 30.51 -3.88
C SER A 240 2.43 30.36 -3.93
N ALA A 241 2.96 29.13 -3.98
CA ALA A 241 4.39 28.88 -4.12
C ALA A 241 4.95 29.45 -5.44
N ARG A 242 4.22 29.30 -6.55
CA ARG A 242 4.59 29.89 -7.85
C ARG A 242 4.60 31.42 -7.80
N ARG A 243 3.59 32.04 -7.18
CA ARG A 243 3.52 33.50 -7.04
C ARG A 243 4.67 34.05 -6.18
N ALA A 244 4.94 33.42 -5.04
CA ALA A 244 6.03 33.83 -4.15
C ALA A 244 7.40 33.72 -4.83
N ARG A 245 7.66 32.61 -5.56
CA ARG A 245 8.90 32.46 -6.33
C ARG A 245 9.03 33.55 -7.40
N ARG A 246 7.98 33.82 -8.17
CA ARG A 246 8.01 34.87 -9.20
C ARG A 246 8.23 36.27 -8.63
N ALA A 247 7.78 36.54 -7.41
CA ALA A 247 8.04 37.80 -6.74
C ALA A 247 9.52 37.95 -6.36
N GLU A 248 10.12 36.90 -5.79
CA GLU A 248 11.55 36.86 -5.46
C GLU A 248 12.42 36.96 -6.73
N GLU A 249 12.12 36.18 -7.78
CA GLU A 249 12.85 36.24 -9.07
C GLU A 249 12.81 37.64 -9.71
N LYS A 250 11.70 38.38 -9.56
CA LYS A 250 11.62 39.77 -10.03
C LYS A 250 12.55 40.70 -9.27
N GLN A 251 12.64 40.55 -7.95
CA GLN A 251 13.54 41.37 -7.12
C GLN A 251 15.01 41.12 -7.50
N HIS A 252 15.41 39.87 -7.74
CA HIS A 252 16.77 39.55 -8.19
C HIS A 252 17.06 40.12 -9.58
N LEU A 253 16.06 40.09 -10.46
CA LEU A 253 16.18 40.67 -11.80
C LEU A 253 16.31 42.20 -11.78
N GLU A 254 15.65 42.90 -10.86
CA GLU A 254 15.79 44.36 -10.67
C GLU A 254 17.22 44.75 -10.32
N VAL A 255 17.92 43.94 -9.51
CA VAL A 255 19.32 44.16 -9.15
C VAL A 255 20.27 43.77 -10.28
N SER A 256 20.06 42.62 -10.92
CA SER A 256 21.00 42.07 -11.90
C SER A 256 20.90 42.69 -13.30
N ARG A 257 19.70 43.10 -13.74
CA ARG A 257 19.47 43.69 -15.07
C ARG A 257 20.36 44.90 -15.38
N PRO A 258 20.47 45.94 -14.53
CA PRO A 258 21.31 47.09 -14.84
C PRO A 258 22.80 46.70 -14.95
N LEU A 259 23.27 45.77 -14.12
CA LEU A 259 24.66 45.27 -14.17
C LEU A 259 24.96 44.55 -15.47
N LEU A 260 24.07 43.63 -15.88
CA LEU A 260 24.21 42.90 -17.13
C LEU A 260 24.12 43.84 -18.35
N ASN A 261 23.28 44.87 -18.29
CA ASN A 261 23.17 45.86 -19.36
C ASN A 261 24.46 46.70 -19.48
N GLU A 262 25.02 47.16 -18.36
CA GLU A 262 26.33 47.83 -18.33
C GLU A 262 27.42 46.96 -18.97
N GLU A 263 27.44 45.67 -18.61
CA GLU A 263 28.42 44.71 -19.10
C GLU A 263 28.28 44.42 -20.59
N ILE A 264 27.06 44.28 -21.10
CA ILE A 264 26.78 44.12 -22.53
C ILE A 264 27.29 45.34 -23.28
N ILE A 265 26.97 46.56 -22.82
CA ILE A 265 27.43 47.79 -23.47
C ILE A 265 28.96 47.85 -23.51
N ALA A 266 29.61 47.63 -22.38
CA ALA A 266 31.07 47.65 -22.28
C ALA A 266 31.72 46.59 -23.17
N LEU A 267 31.18 45.38 -23.20
CA LEU A 267 31.71 44.28 -24.00
C LEU A 267 31.46 44.50 -25.51
N SER A 268 30.29 45.01 -25.90
CA SER A 268 30.00 45.40 -27.29
C SER A 268 30.95 46.50 -27.78
N GLN A 269 31.29 47.48 -26.94
CA GLN A 269 32.28 48.50 -27.26
C GLN A 269 33.68 47.88 -27.44
N GLN A 270 34.08 46.98 -26.53
CA GLN A 270 35.35 46.25 -26.64
C GLN A 270 35.44 45.43 -27.94
N ILE A 271 34.37 44.74 -28.31
CA ILE A 271 34.31 43.93 -29.55
C ILE A 271 34.33 44.83 -30.79
N SER A 272 33.66 45.98 -30.75
CA SER A 272 33.63 46.93 -31.86
C SER A 272 34.98 47.59 -32.13
N ALA A 273 35.87 47.62 -31.13
CA ALA A 273 37.24 48.12 -31.25
C ALA A 273 38.25 47.05 -31.76
N LEU A 274 37.81 45.81 -32.02
CA LEU A 274 38.71 44.78 -32.52
C LEU A 274 39.21 45.12 -33.94
N PRO A 275 40.51 44.93 -34.22
CA PRO A 275 41.07 45.17 -35.55
C PRO A 275 40.51 44.15 -36.55
N THR A 276 40.34 44.59 -37.79
CA THR A 276 40.06 43.70 -38.92
C THR A 276 41.25 42.79 -39.19
N THR A 277 40.99 41.56 -39.60
CA THR A 277 42.01 40.54 -39.85
C THR A 277 41.65 39.74 -41.09
N SER A 278 42.66 39.38 -41.89
CA SER A 278 42.51 38.51 -43.06
C SER A 278 42.62 37.02 -42.71
N ASP A 279 43.00 36.68 -41.47
CA ASP A 279 43.07 35.30 -40.98
C ASP A 279 41.64 34.73 -40.81
N PRO A 280 41.27 33.67 -41.56
CA PRO A 280 39.94 33.07 -41.46
C PRO A 280 39.57 32.57 -40.07
N GLN A 281 40.53 32.05 -39.29
CA GLN A 281 40.26 31.54 -37.94
C GLN A 281 39.95 32.68 -36.97
N GLN A 282 40.73 33.77 -37.02
CA GLN A 282 40.49 34.95 -36.19
C GLN A 282 39.19 35.67 -36.58
N ALA A 283 38.89 35.76 -37.89
CA ALA A 283 37.65 36.36 -38.38
C ALA A 283 36.42 35.57 -37.91
N LYS A 284 36.47 34.23 -38.00
CA LYS A 284 35.41 33.34 -37.51
C LYS A 284 35.19 33.53 -36.00
N LEU A 285 36.26 33.47 -35.20
CA LEU A 285 36.14 33.61 -33.75
C LEU A 285 35.62 34.99 -33.33
N SER A 286 36.06 36.05 -34.01
CA SER A 286 35.55 37.42 -33.78
C SER A 286 34.04 37.51 -34.03
N LYS A 287 33.56 36.85 -35.10
CA LYS A 287 32.13 36.73 -35.38
C LYS A 287 31.39 35.92 -34.31
N ASP A 288 31.94 34.77 -33.92
CA ASP A 288 31.32 33.90 -32.90
C ASP A 288 31.16 34.66 -31.55
N VAL A 289 32.14 35.50 -31.19
CA VAL A 289 32.07 36.38 -30.01
C VAL A 289 30.98 37.44 -30.16
N LEU A 290 30.90 38.13 -31.30
CA LEU A 290 29.86 39.13 -31.57
C LEU A 290 28.45 38.50 -31.49
N ASP A 291 28.25 37.36 -32.16
CA ASP A 291 26.98 36.62 -32.16
C ASP A 291 26.59 36.20 -30.73
N THR A 292 27.57 35.84 -29.89
CA THR A 292 27.34 35.49 -28.48
C THR A 292 26.86 36.68 -27.66
N VAL A 293 27.44 37.87 -27.86
CA VAL A 293 27.02 39.09 -27.16
C VAL A 293 25.67 39.58 -27.63
N GLU A 294 25.37 39.53 -28.93
CA GLU A 294 24.03 39.85 -29.44
C GLU A 294 22.98 38.88 -28.90
N LYS A 295 23.31 37.59 -28.78
CA LYS A 295 22.45 36.61 -28.12
C LYS A 295 22.22 36.94 -26.64
N ALA A 296 23.25 37.41 -25.93
CA ALA A 296 23.14 37.83 -24.53
C ALA A 296 22.19 39.04 -24.40
N ARG A 297 22.36 40.06 -25.26
CA ARG A 297 21.48 41.23 -25.35
C ARG A 297 20.03 40.85 -25.59
N HIS A 298 19.76 40.09 -26.65
CA HIS A 298 18.39 39.69 -26.97
C HIS A 298 17.73 38.90 -25.85
N ARG A 299 18.52 38.10 -25.12
CA ARG A 299 18.01 37.31 -23.99
C ARG A 299 17.76 38.17 -22.75
N LEU A 300 18.59 39.18 -22.50
CA LEU A 300 18.37 40.16 -21.43
C LEU A 300 17.09 40.97 -21.68
N ASP A 301 16.83 41.39 -22.92
CA ASP A 301 15.62 42.13 -23.31
C ASP A 301 14.33 41.38 -22.95
N LYS A 302 14.38 40.04 -22.97
CA LYS A 302 13.26 39.14 -22.67
C LYS A 302 13.34 38.47 -21.29
N ALA A 303 14.31 38.83 -20.46
CA ALA A 303 14.52 38.17 -19.19
C ALA A 303 13.34 38.43 -18.23
N GLU A 304 12.82 37.38 -17.59
CA GLU A 304 11.72 37.50 -16.60
C GLU A 304 12.02 36.78 -15.28
N ARG A 305 13.05 35.95 -15.25
CA ARG A 305 13.35 35.02 -14.15
C ARG A 305 14.86 34.81 -14.00
N ASP A 306 15.26 34.31 -12.84
CA ASP A 306 16.66 34.00 -12.49
C ASP A 306 17.37 33.11 -13.52
N ALA A 307 16.66 32.14 -14.10
CA ALA A 307 17.23 31.28 -15.14
C ALA A 307 17.60 32.03 -16.43
N ASP A 308 16.98 33.18 -16.69
CA ASP A 308 17.34 34.03 -17.82
C ASP A 308 18.58 34.87 -17.47
N THR A 309 18.67 35.41 -16.25
CA THR A 309 19.87 36.08 -15.70
C THR A 309 21.09 35.17 -15.75
N GLU A 310 20.97 33.93 -15.25
CA GLU A 310 22.03 32.91 -15.30
C GLU A 310 22.49 32.65 -16.73
N ALA A 311 21.55 32.51 -17.66
CA ALA A 311 21.87 32.26 -19.06
C ALA A 311 22.55 33.47 -19.74
N VAL A 312 22.16 34.70 -19.42
CA VAL A 312 22.83 35.92 -19.93
C VAL A 312 24.26 36.00 -19.38
N ALA A 313 24.45 35.82 -18.07
CA ALA A 313 25.78 35.82 -17.45
C ALA A 313 26.69 34.72 -18.03
N THR A 314 26.15 33.53 -18.29
CA THR A 314 26.88 32.43 -18.96
C THR A 314 27.35 32.84 -20.36
N LEU A 315 26.49 33.50 -21.15
CA LEU A 315 26.85 33.99 -22.48
C LEU A 315 27.93 35.07 -22.42
N LEU A 316 27.86 35.98 -21.45
CA LEU A 316 28.89 37.00 -21.24
C LEU A 316 30.23 36.38 -20.84
N GLY A 317 30.23 35.40 -19.94
CA GLY A 317 31.43 34.61 -19.62
C GLY A 317 32.02 33.92 -20.85
N SER A 318 31.17 33.29 -21.66
CA SER A 318 31.58 32.62 -22.91
C SER A 318 32.19 33.59 -23.93
N ALA A 319 31.62 34.79 -24.08
CA ALA A 319 32.16 35.82 -24.97
C ALA A 319 33.53 36.32 -24.49
N ARG A 320 33.72 36.50 -23.17
CA ARG A 320 35.02 36.88 -22.57
C ARG A 320 36.08 35.81 -22.76
N TYR A 321 35.70 34.53 -22.65
CA TYR A 321 36.58 33.42 -23.01
C TYR A 321 36.95 33.46 -24.50
N GLY A 322 35.99 33.71 -25.39
CA GLY A 322 36.25 33.86 -26.82
C GLY A 322 37.24 35.00 -27.14
N LEU A 323 37.19 36.12 -26.41
CA LEU A 323 38.20 37.18 -26.51
C LEU A 323 39.59 36.71 -26.08
N ARG A 324 39.72 35.93 -24.99
CA ARG A 324 41.00 35.33 -24.60
C ARG A 324 41.55 34.36 -25.65
N CYS A 325 40.68 33.57 -26.27
CA CYS A 325 41.07 32.69 -27.36
C CYS A 325 41.56 33.48 -28.57
N LEU A 326 40.92 34.62 -28.88
CA LEU A 326 41.33 35.49 -29.97
C LEU A 326 42.70 36.13 -29.70
N ASP A 327 42.95 36.58 -28.47
CA ASP A 327 44.26 37.12 -28.06
C ASP A 327 45.37 36.05 -28.16
N ALA A 328 45.08 34.80 -27.75
CA ALA A 328 46.02 33.69 -27.86
C ALA A 328 46.37 33.38 -29.32
N LEU A 329 45.36 33.32 -30.20
CA LEU A 329 45.56 33.09 -31.63
C LEU A 329 46.39 34.21 -32.27
N ARG A 330 46.12 35.48 -31.95
CA ARG A 330 46.91 36.63 -32.42
C ARG A 330 48.36 36.57 -31.95
N ALA A 331 48.60 36.03 -30.76
CA ALA A 331 49.94 35.82 -30.21
C ALA A 331 50.64 34.54 -30.72
N GLY A 332 50.02 33.78 -31.64
CA GLY A 332 50.56 32.51 -32.13
C GLY A 332 50.59 31.40 -31.07
N LYS A 333 49.77 31.51 -30.02
CA LYS A 333 49.65 30.53 -28.94
C LYS A 333 48.46 29.60 -29.18
N PRO A 334 48.48 28.35 -28.66
CA PRO A 334 47.31 27.50 -28.70
C PRO A 334 46.14 28.12 -27.93
N MET A 335 44.92 27.75 -28.30
CA MET A 335 43.72 28.16 -27.59
C MET A 335 43.79 27.67 -26.13
N PRO A 336 43.61 28.56 -25.13
CA PRO A 336 43.66 28.16 -23.74
C PRO A 336 42.47 27.26 -23.39
N GLU A 337 42.63 26.40 -22.40
CA GLU A 337 41.49 25.65 -21.84
C GLU A 337 40.56 26.60 -21.06
N PRO A 338 39.23 26.35 -21.02
CA PRO A 338 38.30 27.14 -20.23
C PRO A 338 38.58 27.05 -18.73
N THR A 339 38.88 28.18 -18.10
CA THR A 339 39.04 28.32 -16.65
C THR A 339 37.88 29.10 -16.02
N ALA A 340 37.76 29.01 -14.70
CA ALA A 340 36.80 29.84 -13.95
C ALA A 340 37.07 31.34 -14.18
N PRO A 341 36.05 32.21 -14.08
CA PRO A 341 36.27 33.65 -14.20
C PRO A 341 37.10 34.19 -13.03
N CYS A 342 37.66 35.39 -13.19
CA CYS A 342 38.28 36.09 -12.07
C CYS A 342 37.29 36.29 -10.92
N PHE A 343 37.67 35.86 -9.71
CA PHE A 343 36.84 35.93 -8.52
C PHE A 343 36.49 37.37 -8.09
N PHE A 344 37.41 38.33 -8.24
CA PHE A 344 37.15 39.71 -7.80
C PHE A 344 36.20 40.46 -8.72
N ASP A 345 36.33 40.24 -10.03
CA ASP A 345 35.43 40.78 -11.02
C ASP A 345 35.33 39.83 -12.22
N PRO A 346 34.19 39.15 -12.41
CA PRO A 346 33.97 38.26 -13.55
C PRO A 346 34.13 38.94 -14.92
N ARG A 347 34.06 40.28 -14.97
CA ARG A 347 34.28 41.07 -16.20
C ARG A 347 35.71 41.01 -16.69
N HIS A 348 36.68 40.66 -15.84
CA HIS A 348 38.07 40.45 -16.25
C HIS A 348 38.26 39.18 -17.11
N GLY A 349 37.26 38.30 -17.15
CA GLY A 349 37.30 37.07 -17.94
C GLY A 349 37.98 35.90 -17.23
N PRO A 350 38.41 34.88 -18.01
CA PRO A 350 38.99 33.64 -17.47
C PRO A 350 40.25 33.87 -16.63
N SER A 351 40.40 33.09 -15.56
CA SER A 351 41.58 33.11 -14.70
C SER A 351 42.79 32.49 -15.38
N THR A 352 43.98 32.91 -14.95
CA THR A 352 45.28 32.38 -15.40
C THR A 352 46.03 31.68 -14.28
N GLY A 353 45.58 31.86 -13.03
CA GLY A 353 46.11 31.18 -11.86
C GLY A 353 45.17 31.31 -10.66
N SER A 354 45.62 30.83 -9.51
CA SER A 354 44.90 30.92 -8.25
C SER A 354 45.83 31.38 -7.13
N ALA A 355 45.26 32.03 -6.12
CA ALA A 355 45.98 32.45 -4.93
C ALA A 355 45.14 32.23 -3.67
N ALA A 356 45.82 32.08 -2.53
CA ALA A 356 45.15 32.12 -1.24
C ALA A 356 44.87 33.57 -0.86
N TRP A 357 43.62 33.90 -0.58
CA TRP A 357 43.19 35.24 -0.23
C TRP A 357 42.27 35.22 1.00
N THR A 358 42.42 36.20 1.87
CA THR A 358 41.61 36.37 3.06
C THR A 358 40.89 37.73 3.00
N PRO A 359 39.56 37.77 2.89
CA PRO A 359 38.80 39.02 3.01
C PRO A 359 38.95 39.61 4.42
N GLU A 360 38.75 40.92 4.54
CA GLU A 360 38.68 41.57 5.85
C GLU A 360 37.57 40.94 6.71
N GLY A 361 37.94 40.43 7.89
CA GLY A 361 37.01 39.80 8.83
C GLY A 361 36.44 38.44 8.39
N GLY A 362 36.96 37.82 7.33
CA GLY A 362 36.49 36.51 6.86
C GLY A 362 37.58 35.44 6.77
N GLN A 363 37.22 34.30 6.19
CA GLN A 363 38.07 33.11 6.13
C GLN A 363 38.98 33.12 4.89
N GLN A 364 40.20 32.59 5.06
CA GLN A 364 41.10 32.33 3.94
C GLN A 364 40.48 31.35 2.95
N ARG A 365 40.64 31.64 1.66
CA ARG A 365 40.07 30.85 0.56
C ARG A 365 41.00 30.86 -0.65
N ALA A 366 40.99 29.77 -1.42
CA ALA A 366 41.63 29.74 -2.72
C ALA A 366 40.71 30.42 -3.75
N VAL A 367 41.21 31.42 -4.46
CA VAL A 367 40.45 32.18 -5.46
C VAL A 367 41.14 32.12 -6.82
N ASP A 368 40.34 32.00 -7.89
CA ASP A 368 40.81 32.04 -9.28
C ASP A 368 40.92 33.49 -9.77
N LEU A 369 42.05 33.85 -10.36
CA LEU A 369 42.42 35.25 -10.62
C LEU A 369 42.93 35.46 -12.04
N CYS A 370 42.63 36.63 -12.61
CA CYS A 370 43.31 37.10 -13.81
C CYS A 370 44.70 37.67 -13.45
N ASP A 371 45.57 37.81 -14.47
CA ASP A 371 46.93 38.33 -14.29
C ASP A 371 46.99 39.68 -13.57
N ALA A 372 46.04 40.59 -13.87
CA ALA A 372 45.99 41.91 -13.26
C ALA A 372 45.66 41.86 -11.77
N CYS A 373 44.65 41.08 -11.37
CA CYS A 373 44.31 40.90 -9.96
C CYS A 373 45.39 40.11 -9.21
N ALA A 374 46.06 39.16 -9.86
CA ALA A 374 47.19 38.44 -9.28
C ALA A 374 48.38 39.38 -9.02
N ALA A 375 48.68 40.29 -9.96
CA ALA A 375 49.74 41.28 -9.80
C ALA A 375 49.47 42.25 -8.64
N ARG A 376 48.22 42.73 -8.49
CA ARG A 376 47.82 43.58 -7.36
C ARG A 376 47.95 42.86 -6.01
N LEU A 377 47.48 41.62 -5.93
CA LEU A 377 47.64 40.81 -4.72
C LEU A 377 49.12 40.60 -4.36
N ALA A 378 49.97 40.34 -5.35
CA ALA A 378 51.41 40.17 -5.13
C ALA A 378 52.09 41.47 -4.67
N ALA A 379 51.52 42.63 -4.99
CA ALA A 379 51.96 43.94 -4.55
C ALA A 379 51.33 44.40 -3.22
N ASP A 380 50.55 43.55 -2.55
CA ASP A 380 49.76 43.89 -1.35
C ASP A 380 48.75 45.03 -1.59
N GLU A 381 48.31 45.20 -2.85
CA GLU A 381 47.27 46.14 -3.25
C GLU A 381 45.90 45.46 -3.32
N GLN A 382 44.84 46.24 -3.07
CA GLN A 382 43.47 45.74 -3.19
C GLN A 382 43.13 45.44 -4.65
N PRO A 383 42.71 44.20 -4.99
CA PRO A 383 42.23 43.87 -6.33
C PRO A 383 41.03 44.72 -6.74
N ASP A 384 40.80 44.87 -8.04
CA ASP A 384 39.59 45.54 -8.53
C ASP A 384 38.38 44.63 -8.29
N ILE A 385 37.69 44.90 -7.18
CA ILE A 385 36.51 44.17 -6.74
C ILE A 385 35.27 44.74 -7.44
N ARG A 386 34.44 43.86 -8.02
CA ARG A 386 33.13 44.24 -8.54
C ARG A 386 32.21 44.65 -7.39
N MET A 387 32.08 45.95 -7.23
CA MET A 387 31.12 46.57 -6.33
C MET A 387 29.78 46.72 -7.02
N VAL A 388 28.71 46.40 -6.29
CA VAL A 388 27.32 46.52 -6.72
C VAL A 388 26.57 47.34 -5.68
N THR A 389 25.84 48.34 -6.16
CA THR A 389 25.06 49.25 -5.31
C THR A 389 23.63 48.74 -5.20
N VAL A 390 23.20 48.42 -3.98
CA VAL A 390 21.81 48.08 -3.66
C VAL A 390 21.35 48.99 -2.53
N GLY A 391 20.31 49.79 -2.79
CA GLY A 391 19.97 50.93 -1.94
C GLY A 391 21.10 51.96 -1.89
N ASP A 392 21.48 52.41 -0.70
CA ASP A 392 22.54 53.42 -0.50
C ASP A 392 23.92 52.83 -0.18
N ARG A 393 24.13 51.52 -0.38
CA ARG A 393 25.38 50.84 0.00
C ARG A 393 25.97 50.07 -1.18
N ALA A 394 27.21 50.38 -1.51
CA ALA A 394 28.03 49.57 -2.41
C ALA A 394 28.63 48.39 -1.64
N ARG A 395 28.43 47.17 -2.12
CA ARG A 395 29.05 45.96 -1.54
C ARG A 395 29.69 45.10 -2.63
N PRO A 396 30.67 44.24 -2.29
CA PRO A 396 31.18 43.26 -3.24
C PRO A 396 30.07 42.33 -3.72
N TYR A 397 30.06 41.99 -5.00
CA TYR A 397 28.95 41.25 -5.62
C TYR A 397 28.63 39.91 -4.94
N TRP A 398 29.64 39.19 -4.44
CA TRP A 398 29.44 37.91 -3.74
C TRP A 398 28.71 38.06 -2.39
N THR A 399 28.75 39.24 -1.78
CA THR A 399 28.07 39.48 -0.49
C THR A 399 26.57 39.73 -0.64
N LEU A 400 26.06 39.92 -1.87
CA LEU A 400 24.64 40.17 -2.13
C LEU A 400 23.77 38.90 -2.05
N GLY A 401 24.38 37.75 -1.78
CA GLY A 401 23.68 36.52 -1.42
C GLY A 401 22.68 36.09 -2.49
N GLU A 402 21.40 36.07 -2.13
CA GLU A 402 20.31 35.60 -3.00
C GLU A 402 20.09 36.50 -4.22
N GLU A 403 20.27 37.81 -4.07
CA GLU A 403 19.97 38.81 -5.11
C GLU A 403 20.83 38.63 -6.37
N LEU A 404 22.06 38.16 -6.20
CA LEU A 404 22.98 37.88 -7.31
C LEU A 404 23.31 36.40 -7.47
N ALA A 405 22.59 35.49 -6.81
CA ALA A 405 22.86 34.06 -6.90
C ALA A 405 22.84 33.56 -8.36
N SER A 406 21.88 34.00 -9.17
CA SER A 406 21.76 33.63 -10.58
C SER A 406 22.86 34.23 -11.47
N TYR A 407 23.30 35.45 -11.17
CA TYR A 407 24.44 36.09 -11.84
C TYR A 407 25.73 35.33 -11.57
N ILE A 408 26.00 34.98 -10.30
CA ILE A 408 27.15 34.17 -9.89
C ILE A 408 27.09 32.80 -10.55
N ASP A 409 25.94 32.12 -10.44
CA ASP A 409 25.70 30.79 -11.00
C ASP A 409 25.97 30.75 -12.52
N GLY A 410 25.63 31.83 -13.24
CA GLY A 410 25.84 31.94 -14.67
C GLY A 410 27.29 32.18 -15.05
N TYR A 411 27.98 33.08 -14.36
CA TYR A 411 29.41 33.33 -14.62
C TYR A 411 30.29 32.13 -14.31
N TRP A 412 29.90 31.35 -13.30
CA TRP A 412 30.63 30.15 -12.88
C TRP A 412 30.14 28.89 -13.60
N SER A 413 29.28 29.03 -14.61
CA SER A 413 28.81 27.94 -15.48
C SER A 413 29.66 27.81 -16.74
N ARG A 414 29.89 26.57 -17.18
CA ARG A 414 30.53 26.26 -18.48
C ARG A 414 29.53 26.27 -19.65
N GLY A 415 28.24 26.43 -19.39
CA GLY A 415 27.17 26.40 -20.39
C GLY A 415 26.80 25.01 -20.92
N ASP A 416 27.56 23.97 -20.56
CA ASP A 416 27.33 22.55 -20.89
C ASP A 416 26.66 21.77 -19.73
N GLY A 417 26.21 22.48 -18.70
CA GLY A 417 25.67 21.91 -17.46
C GLY A 417 26.73 21.64 -16.38
N GLN A 418 28.01 21.77 -16.69
CA GLN A 418 29.09 21.77 -15.70
C GLN A 418 29.26 23.17 -15.09
N ARG A 419 29.72 23.22 -13.83
CA ARG A 419 29.94 24.47 -13.10
C ARG A 419 31.29 24.42 -12.38
N TRP A 420 32.01 25.54 -12.39
CA TRP A 420 33.19 25.72 -11.55
C TRP A 420 32.78 25.95 -10.09
N TRP A 421 33.67 25.61 -9.17
CA TRP A 421 33.44 25.82 -7.75
C TRP A 421 33.54 27.29 -7.37
N PHE A 422 32.48 27.88 -6.80
CA PHE A 422 32.52 29.26 -6.34
C PHE A 422 33.25 29.39 -4.98
N PRO A 423 34.33 30.21 -4.86
CA PRO A 423 35.14 30.29 -3.65
C PRO A 423 34.43 30.82 -2.40
N ASP A 424 33.40 31.66 -2.51
CA ASP A 424 32.70 32.22 -1.36
C ASP A 424 31.62 31.25 -0.83
N GLU A 425 31.80 30.77 0.40
CA GLU A 425 30.86 29.83 1.02
C GLU A 425 29.53 30.48 1.39
N ASP A 426 29.54 31.73 1.85
CA ASP A 426 28.33 32.42 2.29
C ASP A 426 27.39 32.68 1.12
N ALA A 427 27.93 33.07 -0.03
CA ALA A 427 27.20 33.23 -1.28
C ALA A 427 26.58 31.92 -1.77
N ARG A 428 27.35 30.81 -1.74
CA ARG A 428 26.82 29.49 -2.09
C ARG A 428 25.69 29.08 -1.14
N ARG A 429 25.90 29.25 0.18
CA ARG A 429 24.93 28.91 1.21
C ARG A 429 23.65 29.75 1.07
N ALA A 430 23.77 31.04 0.74
CA ALA A 430 22.62 31.91 0.47
C ALA A 430 21.82 31.40 -0.74
N GLY A 431 22.48 31.11 -1.86
CA GLY A 431 21.83 30.53 -3.04
C GLY A 431 21.17 29.17 -2.76
N ASP A 432 21.82 28.30 -1.99
CA ASP A 432 21.27 27.00 -1.62
C ASP A 432 20.09 27.13 -0.64
N ALA A 433 20.17 28.04 0.33
CA ALA A 433 19.08 28.33 1.25
C ALA A 433 17.86 28.86 0.49
N MET A 434 18.05 29.78 -0.47
CA MET A 434 17.00 30.26 -1.36
C MET A 434 16.32 29.11 -2.12
N ARG A 435 17.11 28.27 -2.81
CA ARG A 435 16.59 27.11 -3.56
C ARG A 435 15.86 26.12 -2.64
N ALA A 436 16.38 25.89 -1.43
CA ALA A 436 15.75 25.04 -0.43
C ALA A 436 14.41 25.62 0.07
N ARG A 437 14.33 26.95 0.31
CA ARG A 437 13.07 27.61 0.65
C ARG A 437 12.04 27.41 -0.47
N TRP A 438 12.40 27.63 -1.73
CA TRP A 438 11.49 27.41 -2.85
C TRP A 438 11.02 25.96 -2.95
N ALA A 439 11.93 25.00 -2.74
CA ALA A 439 11.58 23.58 -2.71
C ALA A 439 10.60 23.26 -1.57
N SER A 440 10.83 23.81 -0.37
CA SER A 440 9.98 23.59 0.80
C SER A 440 8.55 24.12 0.65
N ARG A 441 8.34 25.13 -0.21
CA ARG A 441 7.02 25.72 -0.50
C ARG A 441 6.19 24.87 -1.45
N ARG A 442 6.77 23.90 -2.15
CA ARG A 442 6.03 23.00 -3.06
C ARG A 442 5.02 22.16 -2.28
N ALA A 443 3.87 21.89 -2.89
CA ALA A 443 2.80 21.11 -2.25
C ALA A 443 3.28 19.72 -1.80
N GLY A 444 4.09 19.03 -2.60
CA GLY A 444 4.71 17.76 -2.21
C GLY A 444 5.55 17.86 -0.94
N ALA A 445 6.42 18.88 -0.82
CA ALA A 445 7.25 19.07 0.36
C ALA A 445 6.45 19.44 1.63
N ARG A 446 5.30 20.10 1.47
CA ARG A 446 4.37 20.37 2.59
C ARG A 446 3.59 19.12 2.97
N LEU A 447 3.16 18.31 2.00
CA LEU A 447 2.49 17.04 2.25
C LEU A 447 3.41 16.07 2.98
N SER A 448 4.66 15.90 2.55
CA SER A 448 5.63 15.05 3.24
C SER A 448 5.81 15.45 4.70
N ARG A 449 6.02 16.74 4.98
CA ARG A 449 6.13 17.24 6.37
C ARG A 449 4.87 17.01 7.19
N ALA A 450 3.70 17.17 6.58
CA ALA A 450 2.43 16.86 7.26
C ALA A 450 2.32 15.36 7.57
N ALA A 451 2.72 14.49 6.65
CA ALA A 451 2.75 13.05 6.85
C ALA A 451 3.75 12.64 7.96
N ASP A 452 4.94 13.25 8.00
CA ASP A 452 5.94 12.99 9.03
C ASP A 452 5.45 13.40 10.43
N ASN A 453 4.75 14.54 10.54
CA ASN A 453 4.13 14.99 11.78
C ASN A 453 2.96 14.07 12.22
N LEU A 454 2.18 13.54 11.28
CA LEU A 454 1.14 12.56 11.56
C LEU A 454 1.73 11.21 12.01
N GLY A 455 2.82 10.75 11.37
CA GLY A 455 3.54 9.55 11.79
C GLY A 455 4.15 9.70 13.19
N THR A 456 4.68 10.88 13.51
CA THR A 456 5.26 11.16 14.84
C THR A 456 4.20 11.23 15.94
N SER A 457 3.02 11.79 15.65
CA SER A 457 1.91 11.83 16.61
C SER A 457 1.24 10.47 16.82
N MET A 458 1.15 9.63 15.78
CA MET A 458 0.68 8.24 15.91
C MET A 458 1.66 7.36 16.70
N ASN A 459 2.97 7.56 16.51
CA ASN A 459 4.00 6.88 17.30
C ASN A 459 4.02 7.33 18.77
N ASN A 460 3.59 8.57 19.07
CA ASN A 460 3.47 9.06 20.45
C ASN A 460 2.20 8.55 21.15
N TRP A 461 1.14 8.22 20.38
CA TRP A 461 -0.07 7.57 20.90
C TRP A 461 0.17 6.09 21.17
N SER A 462 0.94 5.38 20.33
CA SER A 462 1.29 3.98 20.58
C SER A 462 2.31 3.78 21.71
N SER A 463 3.11 4.81 22.04
CA SER A 463 4.05 4.77 23.18
C SER A 463 3.47 5.28 24.50
N SER A 464 2.20 5.72 24.53
CA SER A 464 1.48 6.08 25.76
C SER A 464 0.53 4.98 26.28
N HIS A 465 0.68 3.75 25.76
CA HIS A 465 -0.01 2.56 26.28
C HIS A 465 0.91 1.38 26.60
N GLU A 466 2.20 1.59 26.86
CA GLU A 466 3.07 0.50 27.34
C GLU A 466 4.03 1.01 28.41
N SER A 467 3.56 1.01 29.65
CA SER A 467 4.44 0.83 30.81
C SER A 467 4.13 -0.52 31.40
N ASN A 468 4.95 -1.52 31.04
CA ASN A 468 5.63 -2.47 31.92
C ASN A 468 5.90 -3.78 31.16
N GLY A 469 7.17 -4.14 30.97
CA GLY A 469 7.55 -5.46 30.45
C GLY A 469 8.83 -5.46 29.62
N SER A 470 9.96 -5.63 30.29
CA SER A 470 11.28 -5.86 29.69
C SER A 470 11.33 -7.10 28.78
N SER A 471 11.98 -7.01 27.62
CA SER A 471 13.17 -7.81 27.23
C SER A 471 13.36 -7.85 25.69
N ASP A 472 14.55 -7.42 25.27
CA ASP A 472 15.42 -7.90 24.17
C ASP A 472 14.81 -8.43 22.86
N GLY A 473 15.20 -7.84 21.74
CA GLY A 473 15.06 -8.48 20.42
C GLY A 473 15.22 -7.55 19.23
N SER A 474 16.39 -7.61 18.62
CA SER A 474 16.82 -6.92 17.38
C SER A 474 15.91 -7.11 16.15
N GLY A 475 15.77 -6.04 15.35
CA GLY A 475 16.01 -6.10 13.90
C GLY A 475 14.80 -6.04 12.94
N GLY A 476 14.84 -5.04 12.03
CA GLY A 476 14.52 -5.24 10.61
C GLY A 476 13.07 -5.02 10.16
N TRP A 477 12.78 -3.81 9.66
CA TRP A 477 11.53 -3.50 8.95
C TRP A 477 11.61 -4.05 7.52
N GLY A 478 10.97 -5.19 7.27
CA GLY A 478 10.77 -5.76 5.95
C GLY A 478 9.33 -5.54 5.47
N SER A 479 9.16 -4.73 4.43
CA SER A 479 7.92 -4.60 3.66
C SER A 479 7.55 -5.95 3.02
N GLY A 480 6.51 -6.61 3.52
CA GLY A 480 6.01 -7.88 3.00
C GLY A 480 4.53 -7.82 2.67
N SER A 481 4.21 -7.70 1.39
CA SER A 481 2.87 -7.94 0.83
C SER A 481 2.39 -9.35 1.21
N SER A 482 1.46 -9.48 2.15
CA SER A 482 0.82 -10.76 2.45
C SER A 482 -0.26 -11.07 1.42
N GLY A 483 0.07 -12.01 0.53
CA GLY A 483 -0.83 -12.61 -0.42
C GLY A 483 -2.07 -13.22 0.25
N ARG A 484 -3.23 -12.85 -0.28
CA ARG A 484 -4.53 -13.43 0.07
C ARG A 484 -4.51 -14.92 -0.21
N ARG A 485 -4.50 -15.74 0.85
CA ARG A 485 -4.75 -17.18 0.77
C ARG A 485 -6.19 -17.39 0.31
N ARG A 486 -6.35 -17.84 -0.94
CA ARG A 486 -7.63 -18.30 -1.48
C ARG A 486 -7.89 -19.70 -0.92
N SER A 487 -8.87 -19.81 -0.04
CA SER A 487 -9.41 -21.10 0.39
C SER A 487 -10.08 -21.78 -0.80
N TYR A 488 -9.62 -23.00 -1.10
CA TYR A 488 -10.20 -23.92 -2.06
C TYR A 488 -11.66 -24.21 -1.68
N SER A 489 -12.62 -23.77 -2.49
CA SER A 489 -13.98 -24.26 -2.44
C SER A 489 -14.02 -25.64 -3.11
N SER A 490 -14.26 -26.68 -2.32
CA SER A 490 -14.55 -28.03 -2.83
C SER A 490 -15.80 -27.97 -3.71
N ARG A 491 -15.61 -28.14 -5.02
CA ARG A 491 -16.71 -28.34 -5.97
C ARG A 491 -17.32 -29.72 -5.72
N THR A 492 -18.47 -29.76 -5.05
CA THR A 492 -19.36 -30.92 -5.07
C THR A 492 -19.99 -31.02 -6.45
N ARG A 493 -19.69 -32.09 -7.17
CA ARG A 493 -20.36 -32.46 -8.43
C ARG A 493 -21.80 -32.87 -8.10
N SER A 494 -22.78 -32.05 -8.48
CA SER A 494 -24.18 -32.47 -8.54
C SER A 494 -24.41 -33.21 -9.86
N SER A 495 -24.80 -34.47 -9.75
CA SER A 495 -25.37 -35.26 -10.83
C SER A 495 -26.88 -35.35 -10.63
N GLY A 496 -27.65 -34.86 -11.61
CA GLY A 496 -29.03 -35.29 -11.85
C GLY A 496 -30.14 -34.27 -11.61
N GLY A 497 -30.80 -33.84 -12.70
CA GLY A 497 -32.26 -33.67 -12.75
C GLY A 497 -32.88 -32.29 -12.49
N GLY A 498 -33.41 -31.65 -13.55
CA GLY A 498 -34.55 -30.72 -13.48
C GLY A 498 -34.22 -29.24 -13.27
N SER A 499 -34.25 -28.42 -14.33
CA SER A 499 -34.26 -26.96 -14.21
C SER A 499 -35.64 -26.45 -13.76
N SER A 500 -35.86 -26.37 -12.45
CA SER A 500 -36.79 -25.41 -11.86
C SER A 500 -35.99 -24.18 -11.42
N ARG A 501 -36.53 -22.98 -11.61
CA ARG A 501 -35.86 -21.71 -11.28
C ARG A 501 -35.73 -21.60 -9.75
N ARG A 502 -34.63 -22.12 -9.20
CA ARG A 502 -34.31 -22.08 -7.78
C ARG A 502 -33.68 -20.73 -7.43
N SER A 503 -34.15 -20.09 -6.37
CA SER A 503 -33.62 -18.79 -5.99
C SER A 503 -32.19 -18.87 -5.44
N SER A 504 -31.40 -17.83 -5.66
CA SER A 504 -29.99 -17.79 -5.23
C SER A 504 -29.83 -17.65 -3.71
N ARG A 505 -28.80 -18.30 -3.14
CA ARG A 505 -28.38 -18.10 -1.74
C ARG A 505 -27.69 -16.74 -1.60
N ARG A 506 -28.17 -15.92 -0.67
CA ARG A 506 -27.63 -14.56 -0.43
C ARG A 506 -26.87 -14.40 0.88
N SER A 507 -27.35 -15.05 1.94
CA SER A 507 -26.80 -14.99 3.29
C SER A 507 -27.18 -16.26 4.05
N GLY A 508 -26.43 -16.63 5.09
CA GLY A 508 -26.73 -17.79 5.90
C GLY A 508 -25.70 -17.98 7.01
N GLY A 509 -26.09 -18.71 8.05
CA GLY A 509 -25.23 -19.05 9.16
C GLY A 509 -25.77 -20.25 9.93
N SER A 510 -24.87 -20.97 10.59
CA SER A 510 -25.22 -22.12 11.41
C SER A 510 -24.32 -22.19 12.63
N ARG A 511 -24.92 -22.42 13.80
CA ARG A 511 -24.17 -22.47 15.05
C ARG A 511 -24.80 -23.41 16.06
N GLY A 512 -24.00 -24.35 16.57
CA GLY A 512 -24.34 -25.22 17.69
C GLY A 512 -24.06 -24.53 19.03
N PHE A 513 -24.77 -24.92 20.09
CA PHE A 513 -24.59 -24.40 21.47
C PHE A 513 -25.18 -25.32 22.53
#